data_AF-A0A016SRA0-F1
#
_entry.id   AF-A0A016SRA0-F1
#
_cell.length_a   1.000
_cell.length_b   1.000
_cell.length_c   1.000
_cell.angle_alpha   90.00
_cell.angle_beta   90.00
_cell.angle_gamma   90.00
#
_symmetry.space_group_name_H-M   'P 1'
#
loop_
_entity.id
_entity.type
_entity.pdbx_description
1 polymer ?
#
loop_
_entity_poly.entity_id
_entity_poly.type
_entity_poly.pdbx_seq_one_letter_code
_entity_poly.pdbx_strand_id
1 'polypeptide(L)'
;MSEQDNPEVEEKVTRILNENGYTKSEPRSWRPFFASGGVPLVLPYVNEENAKDVNRIVRTAKLPIKLVFQPPPNLKSLLTSTRIYEEKCGRNNCMYCTEQKICQLRGTVYLITCQGCGRKYVGETSRPLHKRLDEHMRALRNPTSYPNSSFSRHRTLHHTYDDPPRMKVTILHRSQESPLERKVLEALEIKRLSPEINNKDEMMDALRLIG
;
A
#
# COMPACT_ATOMS: atom_id res chain seq x y z
N MET A 1 -42.80 35.77 -11.12
CA MET A 1 -41.68 36.68 -10.78
C MET A 1 -40.47 36.17 -11.54
N SER A 2 -40.13 36.83 -12.63
CA SER A 2 -39.00 36.49 -13.50
C SER A 2 -37.69 36.82 -12.76
N GLU A 3 -36.87 35.80 -12.49
CA GLU A 3 -35.48 35.98 -12.10
C GLU A 3 -34.78 36.76 -13.22
N GLN A 4 -34.41 38.01 -12.95
CA GLN A 4 -33.50 38.76 -13.82
C GLN A 4 -32.12 38.18 -13.60
N ASP A 5 -31.72 37.24 -14.46
CA ASP A 5 -30.34 36.81 -14.58
C ASP A 5 -29.47 38.04 -14.86
N ASN A 6 -28.66 38.42 -13.88
CA ASN A 6 -27.74 39.54 -14.02
C ASN A 6 -26.58 39.08 -14.94
N PRO A 7 -26.46 39.60 -16.18
CA PRO A 7 -25.49 39.11 -17.15
C PRO A 7 -24.04 39.21 -16.66
N GLU A 8 -23.75 40.17 -15.78
CA GLU A 8 -22.43 40.34 -15.17
C GLU A 8 -22.09 39.22 -14.17
N VAL A 9 -23.11 38.71 -13.46
CA VAL A 9 -22.94 37.56 -12.56
C VAL A 9 -22.70 36.29 -13.37
N GLU A 10 -23.41 36.12 -14.48
CA GLU A 10 -23.27 34.93 -15.32
C GLU A 10 -21.94 34.89 -16.07
N GLU A 11 -21.43 36.05 -16.52
CA GLU A 11 -20.09 36.17 -17.09
C GLU A 11 -19.01 35.82 -16.04
N LYS A 12 -19.16 36.33 -14.82
CA LYS A 12 -18.22 36.06 -13.72
C LYS A 12 -18.22 34.59 -13.32
N VAL A 13 -19.40 33.96 -13.24
CA VAL A 13 -19.54 32.52 -13.00
C VAL A 13 -18.90 31.73 -14.14
N THR A 14 -19.14 32.10 -15.40
CA THR A 14 -18.58 31.41 -16.57
C THR A 14 -17.06 31.51 -16.60
N ARG A 15 -16.50 32.67 -16.25
CA ARG A 15 -15.05 32.87 -16.13
C ARG A 15 -14.43 31.98 -15.06
N ILE A 16 -15.03 31.95 -13.86
CA ILE A 16 -14.54 31.11 -12.75
C ILE A 16 -14.61 29.62 -13.14
N LEU A 17 -15.69 29.18 -13.78
CA LEU A 17 -15.82 27.80 -14.23
C LEU A 17 -14.71 27.43 -15.24
N ASN A 18 -14.47 28.28 -16.24
CA ASN A 18 -13.43 28.05 -17.24
C ASN A 18 -12.01 28.07 -16.64
N GLU A 19 -11.70 29.01 -15.74
CA GLU A 19 -10.42 29.08 -15.02
C GLU A 19 -10.16 27.82 -14.19
N ASN A 20 -11.21 27.16 -13.70
CA ASN A 20 -11.14 25.92 -12.94
C ASN A 20 -11.35 24.65 -13.81
N GLY A 21 -11.43 24.79 -15.13
CA GLY A 21 -11.55 23.67 -16.07
C GLY A 21 -12.94 23.03 -16.16
N TYR A 22 -13.98 23.69 -15.62
CA TYR A 22 -15.37 23.25 -15.75
C TYR A 22 -15.98 23.79 -17.04
N THR A 23 -16.44 22.90 -17.92
CA THR A 23 -17.07 23.26 -19.21
C THR A 23 -18.56 22.96 -19.19
N LYS A 24 -19.40 23.85 -19.74
CA LYS A 24 -20.84 23.62 -19.95
C LYS A 24 -21.16 22.64 -21.10
N SER A 25 -20.15 22.15 -21.83
CA SER A 25 -20.36 21.22 -22.95
C SER A 25 -20.85 19.86 -22.45
N GLU A 26 -21.87 19.30 -23.10
CA GLU A 26 -22.26 17.91 -22.87
C GLU A 26 -21.06 16.98 -23.04
N PRO A 27 -20.79 16.09 -22.07
CA PRO A 27 -19.66 15.17 -22.17
C PRO A 27 -19.92 14.20 -23.32
N ARG A 28 -19.31 14.46 -24.49
CA ARG A 28 -19.23 13.47 -25.56
C ARG A 28 -18.41 12.30 -25.03
N SER A 29 -19.11 11.23 -24.67
CA SER A 29 -18.47 10.02 -24.17
C SER A 29 -17.50 9.49 -25.22
N TRP A 30 -16.23 9.43 -24.87
CA TRP A 30 -15.21 8.83 -25.69
C TRP A 30 -14.51 7.74 -24.89
N ARG A 31 -13.77 6.84 -25.56
CA ARG A 31 -13.12 5.69 -24.93
C ARG A 31 -11.62 5.73 -25.20
N PRO A 32 -10.79 5.48 -24.16
CA PRO A 32 -9.36 5.24 -24.36
C PRO A 32 -9.12 4.09 -25.36
N PHE A 33 -8.02 4.19 -26.10
CA PHE A 33 -7.62 3.24 -27.11
C PHE A 33 -7.23 1.93 -26.44
N PHE A 34 -7.71 0.85 -27.06
CA PHE A 34 -7.59 -0.48 -26.55
C PHE A 34 -7.17 -1.39 -27.69
N ALA A 35 -5.95 -1.93 -27.59
CA ALA A 35 -5.50 -3.05 -28.41
C ALA A 35 -5.64 -4.35 -27.61
N SER A 36 -6.29 -5.36 -28.19
CA SER A 36 -6.39 -6.70 -27.60
C SER A 36 -5.00 -7.30 -27.41
N GLY A 37 -4.68 -7.72 -26.18
CA GLY A 37 -3.34 -8.21 -25.82
C GLY A 37 -2.27 -7.12 -25.66
N GLY A 38 -2.65 -5.84 -25.74
CA GLY A 38 -1.72 -4.72 -25.58
C GLY A 38 -1.25 -4.50 -24.15
N VAL A 39 -0.03 -3.96 -24.01
CA VAL A 39 0.57 -3.64 -22.70
C VAL A 39 -0.11 -2.39 -22.12
N PRO A 40 -0.50 -2.38 -20.83
CA PRO A 40 -1.11 -1.20 -20.22
C PRO A 40 -0.12 -0.04 -20.10
N LEU A 41 -0.46 1.11 -20.66
CA LEU A 41 0.23 2.39 -20.45
C LEU A 41 -0.66 3.25 -19.55
N VAL A 42 -0.24 3.42 -18.30
CA VAL A 42 -0.95 4.21 -17.29
C VAL A 42 -0.41 5.63 -17.27
N LEU A 43 -1.28 6.62 -17.50
CA LEU A 43 -0.94 8.04 -17.51
C LEU A 43 -1.79 8.80 -16.50
N PRO A 44 -1.26 9.85 -15.83
CA PRO A 44 -2.09 10.70 -14.99
C PRO A 44 -3.14 11.43 -15.83
N TYR A 45 -4.38 11.47 -15.35
CA TYR A 45 -5.42 12.31 -15.93
C TYR A 45 -5.15 13.76 -15.54
N VAL A 46 -4.95 14.62 -16.55
CA VAL A 46 -4.78 16.06 -16.38
C VAL A 46 -6.10 16.77 -16.68
N ASN A 47 -6.59 16.60 -17.90
CA ASN A 47 -7.88 17.10 -18.36
C ASN A 47 -8.33 16.30 -19.61
N GLU A 48 -9.54 16.59 -20.07
CA GLU A 48 -10.17 15.88 -21.19
C GLU A 48 -9.46 16.11 -22.54
N GLU A 49 -8.93 17.32 -22.76
CA GLU A 49 -8.24 17.70 -24.00
C GLU A 49 -6.92 16.93 -24.16
N ASN A 50 -6.09 16.92 -23.12
CA ASN A 50 -4.83 16.19 -23.09
C ASN A 50 -5.07 14.68 -23.26
N ALA A 51 -6.10 14.14 -22.59
CA ALA A 51 -6.45 12.72 -22.74
C ALA A 51 -6.80 12.40 -24.20
N LYS A 52 -7.62 13.24 -24.83
CA LYS A 52 -8.02 13.17 -26.25
C LYS A 52 -6.84 13.18 -27.21
N ASP A 53 -5.91 14.08 -27.01
CA ASP A 53 -4.73 14.20 -27.85
C ASP A 53 -3.82 12.98 -27.75
N VAL A 54 -3.53 12.51 -26.52
CA VAL A 54 -2.73 11.31 -26.30
C VAL A 54 -3.33 10.09 -27.00
N ASN A 55 -4.64 9.89 -26.87
CA ASN A 55 -5.29 8.75 -27.49
C ASN A 55 -5.35 8.83 -29.00
N ARG A 56 -5.48 10.05 -29.56
CA ARG A 56 -5.40 10.27 -31.01
C ARG A 56 -4.02 9.86 -31.50
N ILE A 57 -2.96 10.29 -30.82
CA ILE A 57 -1.57 9.93 -31.16
C ILE A 57 -1.38 8.42 -31.12
N VAL A 58 -1.80 7.77 -30.04
CA VAL A 58 -1.65 6.31 -29.87
C VAL A 58 -2.43 5.53 -30.93
N ARG A 59 -3.67 5.96 -31.22
CA ARG A 59 -4.51 5.36 -32.26
C ARG A 59 -3.85 5.49 -33.64
N THR A 60 -3.30 6.66 -33.97
CA THR A 60 -2.60 6.89 -35.25
C THR A 60 -1.32 6.06 -35.34
N ALA A 61 -0.57 5.95 -34.24
CA ALA A 61 0.67 5.18 -34.19
C ALA A 61 0.47 3.65 -34.19
N LYS A 62 -0.78 3.15 -34.07
CA LYS A 62 -1.13 1.72 -34.04
C LYS A 62 -0.30 0.89 -33.05
N LEU A 63 0.04 1.50 -31.92
CA LEU A 63 0.84 0.83 -30.89
C LEU A 63 0.02 -0.28 -30.21
N PRO A 64 0.63 -1.44 -29.89
CA PRO A 64 -0.03 -2.52 -29.17
C PRO A 64 -0.13 -2.20 -27.66
N ILE A 65 -0.81 -1.11 -27.32
CA ILE A 65 -0.96 -0.63 -25.94
C ILE A 65 -2.42 -0.45 -25.54
N LYS A 66 -2.67 -0.58 -24.24
CA LYS A 66 -3.94 -0.27 -23.59
C LYS A 66 -3.77 1.02 -22.79
N LEU A 67 -4.36 2.11 -23.26
CA LEU A 67 -4.31 3.39 -22.56
C LEU A 67 -5.22 3.38 -21.32
N VAL A 68 -4.65 3.75 -20.17
CA VAL A 68 -5.38 3.91 -18.91
C VAL A 68 -5.06 5.28 -18.34
N PHE A 69 -6.06 6.13 -18.14
CA PHE A 69 -5.90 7.42 -17.47
C PHE A 69 -6.27 7.27 -15.99
N GLN A 70 -5.31 7.52 -15.10
CA GLN A 70 -5.51 7.43 -13.66
C GLN A 70 -5.88 8.81 -13.10
N PRO A 71 -7.05 8.96 -12.46
CA PRO A 71 -7.44 10.24 -11.85
C PRO A 71 -6.48 10.61 -10.71
N PRO A 72 -6.31 11.91 -10.43
CA PRO A 72 -5.56 12.35 -9.25
C PRO A 72 -6.20 11.79 -7.97
N PRO A 73 -5.41 11.67 -6.87
CA PRO A 73 -5.95 11.26 -5.57
C PRO A 73 -7.12 12.16 -5.18
N ASN A 74 -8.26 11.56 -4.87
CA ASN A 74 -9.43 12.33 -4.45
C ASN A 74 -9.20 12.95 -3.05
N LEU A 75 -10.02 13.94 -2.70
CA LEU A 75 -9.91 14.64 -1.42
C LEU A 75 -9.97 13.67 -0.23
N LYS A 76 -10.80 12.63 -0.30
CA LYS A 76 -10.82 11.57 0.71
C LYS A 76 -9.44 10.93 0.84
N SER A 77 -8.83 10.46 -0.24
CA SER A 77 -7.49 9.85 -0.25
C SER A 77 -6.40 10.80 0.25
N LEU A 78 -6.50 12.10 -0.04
CA LEU A 78 -5.57 13.11 0.47
C LEU A 78 -5.75 13.34 1.98
N LEU A 79 -6.99 13.45 2.46
CA LEU A 79 -7.31 13.70 3.87
C LEU A 79 -7.22 12.45 4.75
N THR A 80 -7.44 11.26 4.18
CA THR A 80 -7.21 9.96 4.79
C THR A 80 -5.80 9.44 4.53
N SER A 81 -4.91 10.24 3.91
CA SER A 81 -3.47 9.98 3.83
C SER A 81 -2.87 10.06 5.23
N THR A 82 -3.07 8.94 5.92
CA THR A 82 -2.86 8.46 7.29
C THR A 82 -1.85 9.11 8.24
N ARG A 83 -1.07 10.12 7.84
CA ARG A 83 -0.04 10.72 8.69
C ARG A 83 -0.57 11.53 9.88
N ILE A 84 -1.78 12.09 9.80
CA ILE A 84 -2.32 13.00 10.84
C ILE A 84 -2.96 12.23 12.01
N TYR A 85 -3.39 10.98 11.78
CA TYR A 85 -4.09 10.16 12.78
C TYR A 85 -3.29 8.95 13.29
N GLU A 86 -2.00 8.87 12.94
CA GLU A 86 -1.12 7.89 13.55
C GLU A 86 -0.84 8.30 15.00
N GLU A 87 -1.42 7.55 15.93
CA GLU A 87 -1.13 7.71 17.35
C GLU A 87 0.39 7.72 17.57
N LYS A 88 0.87 8.69 18.33
CA LYS A 88 2.28 8.67 18.75
C LYS A 88 2.50 7.45 19.64
N CYS A 89 3.68 6.86 19.55
CA CYS A 89 4.04 5.79 20.47
C CYS A 89 4.14 6.35 21.90
N GLY A 90 3.22 5.95 22.79
CA GLY A 90 3.21 6.38 24.19
C GLY A 90 4.17 5.62 25.11
N ARG A 91 5.03 4.73 24.57
CA ARG A 91 6.01 3.98 25.38
C ARG A 91 7.27 4.81 25.56
N ASN A 92 7.65 5.04 26.82
CA ASN A 92 8.98 5.55 27.14
C ASN A 92 10.04 4.56 26.63
N ASN A 93 10.99 5.05 25.83
CA ASN A 93 12.07 4.24 25.24
C ASN A 93 11.56 3.02 24.42
N CYS A 94 10.56 3.17 23.52
CA CYS A 94 10.03 2.06 22.67
C CYS A 94 11.21 1.39 21.92
N MET A 95 11.44 0.10 22.19
CA MET A 95 12.52 -0.68 21.56
C MET A 95 12.42 -0.76 20.02
N TYR A 96 11.21 -0.54 19.46
CA TYR A 96 10.97 -0.59 18.02
C TYR A 96 10.98 0.80 17.35
N CYS A 97 10.68 1.88 18.09
CA CYS A 97 10.69 3.24 17.54
C CYS A 97 12.07 3.88 17.70
N THR A 98 13.04 3.45 16.89
CA THR A 98 14.35 4.12 16.80
C THR A 98 14.22 5.38 15.93
N GLU A 99 14.59 5.28 14.65
CA GLU A 99 14.55 6.38 13.68
C GLU A 99 13.13 6.67 13.18
N GLN A 100 12.32 5.61 13.03
CA GLN A 100 10.96 5.69 12.52
C GLN A 100 9.95 5.31 13.62
N LYS A 101 8.84 6.05 13.69
CA LYS A 101 7.77 5.80 14.66
C LYS A 101 6.82 4.71 14.17
N ILE A 102 7.29 3.47 14.19
CA ILE A 102 6.55 2.33 13.63
C ILE A 102 5.55 1.66 14.61
N CYS A 103 5.68 1.88 15.93
CA CYS A 103 4.95 1.12 16.96
C CYS A 103 3.41 1.15 16.74
N GLN A 104 2.83 2.27 16.28
CA GLN A 104 1.38 2.44 16.09
C GLN A 104 0.88 2.28 14.65
N LEU A 105 1.76 1.95 13.70
CA LEU A 105 1.35 1.72 12.33
C LEU A 105 0.39 0.52 12.26
N ARG A 106 -0.67 0.68 11.48
CA ARG A 106 -1.72 -0.33 11.23
C ARG A 106 -1.76 -0.68 9.75
N GLY A 107 -2.26 -1.88 9.44
CA GLY A 107 -2.40 -2.35 8.07
C GLY A 107 -1.06 -2.49 7.38
N THR A 108 -0.04 -2.99 8.09
CA THR A 108 1.34 -3.05 7.61
C THR A 108 1.70 -4.44 7.12
N VAL A 109 2.43 -4.51 6.01
CA VAL A 109 3.28 -5.67 5.67
C VAL A 109 4.70 -5.31 6.06
N TYR A 110 5.35 -6.17 6.85
CA TYR A 110 6.65 -5.88 7.45
C TYR A 110 7.62 -7.05 7.26
N LEU A 111 8.91 -6.70 7.22
CA LEU A 111 10.04 -7.61 7.20
C LEU A 111 10.73 -7.57 8.56
N ILE A 112 10.96 -8.72 9.16
CA ILE A 112 11.85 -8.89 10.31
C ILE A 112 13.12 -9.58 9.82
N THR A 113 14.28 -9.02 10.19
CA THR A 113 15.59 -9.64 9.97
C THR A 113 16.21 -9.97 11.33
N CYS A 114 16.55 -11.23 11.53
CA CYS A 114 17.29 -11.68 12.71
C CYS A 114 18.71 -11.10 12.68
N GLN A 115 19.10 -10.32 13.68
CA GLN A 115 20.44 -9.74 13.73
C GLN A 115 21.52 -10.76 14.13
N GLY A 116 21.12 -11.93 14.65
CA GLY A 116 22.06 -13.00 15.00
C GLY A 116 22.50 -13.87 13.82
N CYS A 117 21.66 -14.07 12.80
CA CYS A 117 21.96 -14.95 11.66
C CYS A 117 21.51 -14.43 10.29
N GLY A 118 20.94 -13.23 10.21
CA GLY A 118 20.52 -12.59 8.95
C GLY A 118 19.25 -13.13 8.31
N ARG A 119 18.65 -14.19 8.86
CA ARG A 119 17.42 -14.81 8.32
C ARG A 119 16.22 -13.89 8.45
N LYS A 120 15.27 -14.07 7.54
CA LYS A 120 14.15 -13.14 7.33
C LYS A 120 12.80 -13.77 7.65
N TYR A 121 11.86 -12.94 8.07
CA TYR A 121 10.45 -13.24 8.24
C TYR A 121 9.62 -12.12 7.58
N VAL A 122 8.61 -12.48 6.82
CA VAL A 122 7.62 -11.53 6.28
C VAL A 122 6.28 -11.83 6.92
N GLY A 123 5.58 -10.79 7.36
CA GLY A 123 4.23 -10.93 7.88
C GLY A 123 3.39 -9.67 7.70
N GLU A 124 2.07 -9.81 7.82
CA GLU A 124 1.13 -8.69 7.88
C GLU A 124 0.49 -8.49 9.26
N THR A 125 -0.03 -7.29 9.49
CA THR A 125 -1.00 -7.07 10.58
C THR A 125 -1.95 -5.91 10.30
N SER A 126 -3.23 -6.11 10.64
CA SER A 126 -4.22 -5.03 10.73
C SER A 126 -4.12 -4.23 12.04
N ARG A 127 -3.62 -4.86 13.11
CA ARG A 127 -3.47 -4.28 14.45
C ARG A 127 -2.24 -3.35 14.48
N PRO A 128 -2.08 -2.52 15.53
CA PRO A 128 -0.84 -1.78 15.73
C PRO A 128 0.37 -2.72 15.72
N LEU A 129 1.37 -2.38 14.92
CA LEU A 129 2.52 -3.25 14.63
C LEU A 129 3.23 -3.74 15.89
N HIS A 130 3.39 -2.88 16.91
CA HIS A 130 4.05 -3.27 18.16
C HIS A 130 3.40 -4.47 18.84
N LYS A 131 2.07 -4.66 18.72
CA LYS A 131 1.40 -5.82 19.35
C LYS A 131 1.87 -7.13 18.72
N ARG A 132 2.01 -7.13 17.39
CA ARG A 132 2.51 -8.29 16.64
C ARG A 132 3.99 -8.54 16.89
N LEU A 133 4.79 -7.48 16.98
CA LEU A 133 6.20 -7.58 17.36
C LEU A 133 6.37 -8.13 18.79
N ASP A 134 5.57 -7.66 19.76
CA ASP A 134 5.60 -8.16 21.14
C ASP A 134 5.25 -9.66 21.20
N GLU A 135 4.31 -10.14 20.39
CA GLU A 135 4.00 -11.58 20.25
C GLU A 135 5.23 -12.37 19.78
N HIS A 136 5.89 -11.91 18.72
CA HIS A 136 7.10 -12.55 18.18
C HIS A 136 8.25 -12.56 19.18
N MET A 137 8.50 -11.43 19.85
CA MET A 137 9.55 -11.31 20.87
C MET A 137 9.27 -12.20 22.08
N ARG A 138 8.01 -12.37 22.48
CA ARG A 138 7.64 -13.28 23.56
C ARG A 138 7.89 -14.74 23.17
N ALA A 139 7.59 -15.12 21.93
CA ALA A 139 7.89 -16.46 21.40
C ALA A 139 9.41 -16.72 21.34
N LEU A 140 10.22 -15.74 20.94
CA LEU A 140 11.68 -15.86 20.97
C LEU A 140 12.25 -16.07 22.37
N ARG A 141 11.70 -15.36 23.38
CA ARG A 141 12.19 -15.45 24.76
C ARG A 141 11.76 -16.74 25.44
N ASN A 142 10.55 -17.22 25.14
CA ASN A 142 9.93 -18.37 25.79
C ASN A 142 9.48 -19.42 24.75
N PRO A 143 10.42 -20.05 24.02
CA PRO A 143 10.08 -20.91 22.88
C PRO A 143 9.19 -22.11 23.26
N THR A 144 9.38 -22.67 24.46
CA THR A 144 8.59 -23.79 24.98
C THR A 144 7.11 -23.46 25.17
N SER A 145 6.78 -22.20 25.45
CA SER A 145 5.38 -21.75 25.64
C SER A 145 4.64 -21.50 24.33
N TYR A 146 5.36 -21.42 23.20
CA TYR A 146 4.79 -21.09 21.89
C TYR A 146 5.33 -22.03 20.79
N PRO A 147 5.14 -23.35 20.91
CA PRO A 147 5.83 -24.34 20.06
C PRO A 147 5.53 -24.21 18.57
N ASN A 148 4.33 -23.73 18.21
CA ASN A 148 3.89 -23.56 16.82
C ASN A 148 4.35 -22.23 16.18
N SER A 149 4.98 -21.33 16.95
CA SER A 149 5.47 -20.07 16.43
C SER A 149 6.72 -20.27 15.56
N SER A 150 6.74 -19.66 14.38
CA SER A 150 7.92 -19.58 13.52
C SER A 150 9.14 -19.03 14.26
N PHE A 151 8.93 -18.09 15.18
CA PHE A 151 9.98 -17.51 16.01
C PHE A 151 10.50 -18.45 17.10
N SER A 152 9.63 -19.24 17.74
CA SER A 152 10.08 -20.26 18.71
C SER A 152 10.92 -21.33 18.02
N ARG A 153 10.44 -21.82 16.86
CA ARG A 153 11.18 -22.77 16.03
C ARG A 153 12.53 -22.19 15.62
N HIS A 154 12.55 -20.94 15.16
CA HIS A 154 13.79 -20.24 14.79
C HIS A 154 14.77 -20.15 15.97
N ARG A 155 14.28 -19.76 17.16
CA ARG A 155 15.06 -19.70 18.40
C ARG A 155 15.69 -21.06 18.70
N THR A 156 14.90 -22.13 18.70
CA THR A 156 15.35 -23.48 19.05
C THR A 156 16.34 -24.06 18.03
N LEU A 157 16.22 -23.73 16.74
CA LEU A 157 17.07 -24.29 15.69
C LEU A 157 18.37 -23.52 15.43
N HIS A 158 18.39 -22.22 15.69
CA HIS A 158 19.50 -21.36 15.27
C HIS A 158 20.15 -20.56 16.40
N HIS A 159 19.50 -20.49 17.57
CA HIS A 159 19.95 -19.69 18.70
C HIS A 159 19.63 -20.41 20.02
N THR A 160 19.86 -21.72 20.11
CA THR A 160 19.48 -22.53 21.29
C THR A 160 20.23 -22.10 22.55
N TYR A 161 21.52 -21.81 22.41
CA TYR A 161 22.44 -21.56 23.53
C TYR A 161 22.84 -20.08 23.69
N ASP A 162 22.46 -19.22 22.74
CA ASP A 162 22.78 -17.78 22.77
C ASP A 162 21.71 -17.00 23.53
N ASP A 163 21.94 -15.71 23.83
CA ASP A 163 20.86 -14.80 24.20
C ASP A 163 19.84 -14.62 23.05
N PRO A 164 18.56 -14.30 23.34
CA PRO A 164 17.58 -14.05 22.29
C PRO A 164 18.06 -12.96 21.32
N PRO A 165 18.11 -13.25 20.00
CA PRO A 165 18.67 -12.32 19.04
C PRO A 165 17.79 -11.06 18.95
N ARG A 166 18.44 -9.93 18.69
CA ARG A 166 17.74 -8.69 18.33
C ARG A 166 17.10 -8.83 16.95
N MET A 167 15.98 -8.15 16.76
CA MET A 167 15.19 -8.19 15.53
C MET A 167 15.16 -6.80 14.90
N LYS A 168 15.61 -6.68 13.65
CA LYS A 168 15.48 -5.45 12.86
C LYS A 168 14.17 -5.51 12.08
N VAL A 169 13.32 -4.49 12.24
CA VAL A 169 12.02 -4.41 11.57
C VAL A 169 12.06 -3.36 10.47
N THR A 170 11.55 -3.70 9.29
CA THR A 170 11.41 -2.79 8.15
C THR A 170 9.97 -2.85 7.64
N ILE A 171 9.34 -1.70 7.40
CA ILE A 171 8.01 -1.65 6.79
C ILE A 171 8.17 -1.82 5.28
N LEU A 172 7.49 -2.79 4.68
CA LEU A 172 7.50 -3.02 3.24
C LEU A 172 6.35 -2.26 2.58
N HIS A 173 5.13 -2.49 3.08
CA HIS A 173 3.91 -1.93 2.49
C HIS A 173 2.91 -1.49 3.56
N ARG A 174 1.96 -0.63 3.17
CA ARG A 174 0.84 -0.21 3.99
C ARG A 174 -0.46 -0.24 3.18
N SER A 175 -1.40 -1.07 3.62
CA SER A 175 -2.79 -1.06 3.14
C SER A 175 -3.73 -1.19 4.34
N GLN A 176 -4.34 -0.07 4.72
CA GLN A 176 -5.28 0.00 5.84
C GLN A 176 -6.70 -0.40 5.43
N GLU A 177 -7.12 0.00 4.23
CA GLU A 177 -8.52 -0.10 3.79
C GLU A 177 -8.87 -1.50 3.25
N SER A 178 -7.90 -2.24 2.71
CA SER A 178 -8.15 -3.54 2.07
C SER A 178 -7.37 -4.69 2.74
N PRO A 179 -8.02 -5.54 3.55
CA PRO A 179 -7.42 -6.74 4.10
C PRO A 179 -6.90 -7.70 3.02
N LEU A 180 -7.62 -7.82 1.90
CA LEU A 180 -7.24 -8.70 0.80
C LEU A 180 -5.97 -8.20 0.11
N GLU A 181 -5.91 -6.91 -0.23
CA GLU A 181 -4.72 -6.30 -0.83
C GLU A 181 -3.50 -6.51 0.07
N ARG A 182 -3.65 -6.28 1.38
CA ARG A 182 -2.55 -6.48 2.34
C ARG A 182 -2.04 -7.92 2.36
N LYS A 183 -2.93 -8.91 2.31
CA LYS A 183 -2.55 -10.32 2.23
C LYS A 183 -1.90 -10.69 0.88
N VAL A 184 -2.36 -10.10 -0.22
CA VAL A 184 -1.72 -10.27 -1.54
C VAL A 184 -0.30 -9.68 -1.53
N LEU A 185 -0.12 -8.48 -0.95
CA LEU A 185 1.21 -7.87 -0.81
C LEU A 185 2.15 -8.71 0.07
N GLU A 186 1.66 -9.27 1.17
CA GLU A 186 2.41 -10.23 1.99
C GLU A 186 2.85 -11.44 1.15
N ALA A 187 1.94 -12.06 0.39
CA ALA A 187 2.24 -13.20 -0.47
C ALA A 187 3.28 -12.88 -1.54
N LEU A 188 3.18 -11.71 -2.18
CA LEU A 188 4.16 -11.25 -3.17
C LEU A 188 5.55 -11.09 -2.56
N GLU A 189 5.65 -10.52 -1.36
CA GLU A 189 6.94 -10.34 -0.67
C GLU A 189 7.50 -11.67 -0.15
N ILE A 190 6.67 -12.60 0.32
CA ILE A 190 7.11 -13.96 0.65
C ILE A 190 7.68 -14.65 -0.58
N LYS A 191 6.97 -14.60 -1.72
CA LYS A 191 7.43 -15.20 -2.98
C LYS A 191 8.75 -14.58 -3.45
N ARG A 192 8.87 -13.26 -3.35
CA ARG A 192 10.06 -12.50 -3.78
C ARG A 192 11.27 -12.76 -2.90
N LEU A 193 11.10 -12.76 -1.57
CA LEU A 193 12.21 -12.79 -0.62
C LEU A 193 12.56 -14.19 -0.13
N SER A 194 11.64 -15.16 -0.26
CA SER A 194 11.79 -16.53 0.25
C SER A 194 12.30 -16.57 1.70
N PRO A 195 11.58 -15.92 2.65
CA PRO A 195 12.04 -15.77 4.03
C PRO A 195 12.17 -17.11 4.77
N GLU A 196 13.29 -17.34 5.45
CA GLU A 196 13.66 -18.63 6.04
C GLU A 196 13.01 -18.89 7.41
N ILE A 197 12.52 -17.83 8.07
CA ILE A 197 11.87 -17.95 9.39
C ILE A 197 10.41 -18.36 9.24
N ASN A 198 9.70 -17.87 8.20
CA ASN A 198 8.33 -18.28 7.91
C ASN A 198 8.22 -19.81 7.86
N ASN A 199 7.19 -20.36 8.49
CA ASN A 199 6.96 -21.79 8.44
C ASN A 199 6.28 -22.19 7.11
N LYS A 200 6.27 -23.50 6.80
CA LYS A 200 5.74 -24.01 5.52
C LYS A 200 4.25 -23.69 5.36
N ASP A 201 3.48 -23.72 6.43
CA ASP A 201 2.04 -23.45 6.40
C ASP A 201 1.76 -21.97 6.11
N GLU A 202 2.47 -21.06 6.79
CA GLU A 202 2.45 -19.60 6.53
C GLU A 202 2.79 -19.30 5.06
N MET A 203 3.82 -19.97 4.52
CA MET A 203 4.20 -19.80 3.12
C MET A 203 3.12 -20.34 2.17
N MET A 204 2.60 -21.54 2.42
CA MET A 204 1.56 -22.15 1.58
C MET A 204 0.27 -21.31 1.57
N ASP A 205 -0.18 -20.85 2.74
CA ASP A 205 -1.38 -20.04 2.87
C ASP A 205 -1.25 -18.70 2.14
N ALA A 206 -0.07 -18.06 2.22
CA ALA A 206 0.18 -16.83 1.49
C ALA A 206 0.20 -17.09 -0.03
N LEU A 207 0.90 -18.12 -0.50
CA LEU A 207 1.04 -18.42 -1.92
C LEU A 207 -0.29 -18.80 -2.60
N ARG A 208 -1.26 -19.36 -1.86
CA ARG A 208 -2.62 -19.64 -2.37
C ARG A 208 -3.37 -18.39 -2.84
N LEU A 209 -2.97 -17.20 -2.41
CA LEU A 209 -3.64 -15.95 -2.79
C LEU A 209 -3.16 -15.38 -4.14
N ILE A 210 -2.06 -15.89 -4.67
CA ILE A 210 -1.42 -15.40 -5.90
C ILE A 210 -1.11 -16.52 -6.90
N GLY A 211 -1.64 -17.72 -6.65
CA GLY A 211 -1.44 -18.94 -7.43
C GLY A 211 -2.73 -19.47 -8.02
#